data_AF-A0A845V2A3-F1
#
_entry.id   AF-A0A845V2A3-F1
#
_cell.length_a   1.000
_cell.length_b   1.000
_cell.length_c   1.000
_cell.angle_alpha   90.00
_cell.angle_beta   90.00
_cell.angle_gamma   90.00
#
_symmetry.space_group_name_H-M   'P 1'
#
loop_
_entity.id
_entity.type
_entity.pdbx_description
1 polymer ?
#
loop_
_entity_poly.entity_id
_entity_poly.type
_entity_poly.pdbx_seq_one_letter_code
_entity_poly.pdbx_strand_id
1 'polypeptide(L)'
;LQCTDCHMPKATDSDGEEYTEHHWTSPLTHVESTCVDCHSNWGADGVVARAEGVQGRVYEKQNRIGRELAEFIEAVAEARSGETMDEVTLTRLQQIHREAQFYWDFIWVENSNGFHNWDEA
;
A
#
# COMPACT_ATOMS: atom_id res chain seq x y z
N LEU A 1 5.54 -14.98 -10.31
CA LEU A 1 5.95 -14.36 -9.04
C LEU A 1 4.90 -14.71 -7.99
N GLN A 2 5.34 -15.25 -6.86
CA GLN A 2 4.53 -15.61 -5.69
C GLN A 2 5.03 -14.85 -4.48
N CYS A 3 4.27 -14.85 -3.38
CA CYS A 3 4.66 -14.19 -2.12
C CYS A 3 6.04 -14.67 -1.65
N THR A 4 6.31 -15.97 -1.78
CA THR A 4 7.55 -16.62 -1.33
C THR A 4 8.77 -16.18 -2.13
N ASP A 5 8.61 -15.83 -3.42
CA ASP A 5 9.73 -15.42 -4.25
C ASP A 5 10.40 -14.14 -3.72
N CYS A 6 9.64 -13.27 -3.03
CA CYS A 6 10.13 -12.04 -2.43
C CYS A 6 10.33 -12.16 -0.90
N HIS A 7 9.40 -12.80 -0.21
CA HIS A 7 9.37 -12.76 1.27
C HIS A 7 10.02 -13.96 1.95
N MET A 8 10.31 -15.02 1.20
CA MET A 8 10.91 -16.27 1.68
C MET A 8 11.91 -16.79 0.63
N PRO A 9 12.96 -16.01 0.30
CA PRO A 9 13.89 -16.37 -0.76
C PRO A 9 14.66 -17.65 -0.44
N LYS A 10 15.34 -18.19 -1.46
CA LYS A 10 16.35 -19.21 -1.23
C LYS A 10 17.57 -18.59 -0.55
N ALA A 11 18.12 -19.32 0.40
CA ALA A 11 19.33 -18.96 1.13
C ALA A 11 20.25 -20.20 1.22
N THR A 12 21.52 -19.96 1.52
CA THR A 12 22.52 -21.02 1.65
C THR A 12 23.10 -20.97 3.06
N ASP A 13 23.16 -22.11 3.74
CA ASP A 13 23.73 -22.19 5.08
C ASP A 13 25.27 -22.23 5.06
N SER A 14 25.88 -22.35 6.24
CA SER A 14 27.34 -22.41 6.39
C SER A 14 27.97 -23.65 5.76
N ASP A 15 27.20 -24.72 5.57
CA ASP A 15 27.65 -25.99 4.98
C ASP A 15 27.46 -26.00 3.46
N GLY A 16 26.83 -24.97 2.89
CA GLY A 16 26.59 -24.82 1.46
C GLY A 16 25.27 -25.43 1.00
N GLU A 17 24.38 -25.84 1.92
CA GLU A 17 23.09 -26.40 1.57
C GLU A 17 22.06 -25.29 1.33
N GLU A 18 21.28 -25.41 0.24
CA GLU A 18 20.19 -24.49 -0.05
C GLU A 18 18.94 -24.80 0.79
N TYR A 19 18.35 -23.75 1.36
CA TYR A 19 17.09 -23.84 2.10
C TYR A 19 16.16 -22.67 1.74
N THR A 20 14.88 -22.78 2.10
CA THR A 20 13.93 -21.65 2.01
C THR A 20 14.02 -20.83 3.29
N GLU A 21 14.29 -19.53 3.19
CA GLU A 21 14.28 -18.65 4.35
C GLU A 21 12.85 -18.54 4.91
N HIS A 22 12.69 -18.84 6.21
CA HIS A 22 11.38 -18.82 6.88
C HIS A 22 11.17 -17.58 7.74
N HIS A 23 12.18 -16.71 7.85
CA HIS A 23 12.00 -15.38 8.39
C HIS A 23 11.29 -14.48 7.38
N TRP A 24 9.97 -14.53 7.41
CA TRP A 24 9.12 -13.66 6.59
C TRP A 24 9.32 -12.20 6.97
N THR A 25 9.97 -11.46 6.07
CA THR A 25 10.25 -10.03 6.24
C THR A 25 10.14 -9.28 4.92
N SER A 26 10.41 -7.97 4.93
CA SER A 26 10.48 -7.16 3.72
C SER A 26 11.63 -7.63 2.81
N PRO A 27 11.39 -7.84 1.49
CA PRO A 27 12.44 -8.19 0.53
C PRO A 27 13.54 -7.12 0.46
N LEU A 28 13.23 -5.87 0.81
CA LEU A 28 14.18 -4.76 0.79
C LEU A 28 15.34 -4.92 1.80
N THR A 29 15.22 -5.86 2.72
CA THR A 29 16.30 -6.18 3.67
C THR A 29 17.31 -7.19 3.12
N HIS A 30 16.96 -7.89 2.03
CA HIS A 30 17.75 -8.97 1.41
C HIS A 30 17.56 -8.92 -0.12
N VAL A 31 17.86 -7.77 -0.73
CA VAL A 31 17.54 -7.52 -2.15
C VAL A 31 18.36 -8.36 -3.11
N GLU A 32 19.54 -8.78 -2.69
CA GLU A 32 20.47 -9.61 -3.44
C GLU A 32 19.84 -10.97 -3.79
N SER A 33 19.18 -11.61 -2.82
CA SER A 33 18.53 -12.93 -2.97
C SER A 33 17.04 -12.86 -3.28
N THR A 34 16.51 -11.67 -3.57
CA THR A 34 15.08 -11.49 -3.88
C THR A 34 14.92 -10.76 -5.22
N CYS A 35 15.13 -9.44 -5.22
CA CYS A 35 14.89 -8.60 -6.39
C CYS A 35 16.00 -8.77 -7.44
N VAL A 36 17.26 -8.77 -7.01
CA VAL A 36 18.44 -8.74 -7.90
C VAL A 36 18.61 -10.05 -8.67
N ASP A 37 18.13 -11.18 -8.12
CA ASP A 37 18.09 -12.46 -8.84
C ASP A 37 17.34 -12.39 -10.17
N CYS A 38 16.25 -11.61 -10.22
CA CYS A 38 15.47 -11.37 -11.44
C CYS A 38 15.81 -10.06 -12.15
N HIS A 39 16.32 -9.06 -11.41
CA HIS A 39 16.56 -7.69 -11.87
C HIS A 39 18.02 -7.25 -11.71
N SER A 40 18.95 -8.14 -12.06
CA SER A 40 20.40 -7.93 -11.89
C SER A 40 20.93 -6.68 -12.58
N ASN A 41 20.29 -6.23 -13.67
CA ASN A 41 20.63 -5.02 -14.41
C ASN A 41 20.32 -3.71 -13.66
N TRP A 42 19.50 -3.75 -12.60
CA TRP A 42 19.19 -2.56 -11.80
C TRP A 42 20.12 -2.40 -10.60
N GLY A 43 20.75 -3.47 -10.13
CA GLY A 43 21.54 -3.48 -8.90
C GLY A 43 20.69 -3.26 -7.63
N ALA A 44 21.30 -3.49 -6.46
CA ALA A 44 20.63 -3.37 -5.16
C ALA A 44 19.99 -1.98 -4.94
N ASP A 45 20.76 -0.91 -5.11
CA ASP A 45 20.23 0.46 -4.95
C ASP A 45 19.10 0.77 -5.93
N GLY A 46 19.19 0.26 -7.16
CA GLY A 46 18.20 0.51 -8.20
C GLY A 46 16.88 -0.20 -7.97
N VAL A 47 16.87 -1.41 -7.38
CA VAL A 47 15.63 -2.10 -6.99
C VAL A 47 15.00 -1.42 -5.77
N VAL A 48 15.80 -1.03 -4.78
CA VAL A 48 15.33 -0.32 -3.58
C VAL A 48 14.67 1.00 -3.95
N ALA A 49 15.36 1.84 -4.73
CA ALA A 49 14.84 3.15 -5.12
C ALA A 49 13.52 3.06 -5.92
N ARG A 50 13.34 1.98 -6.70
CA ARG A 50 12.07 1.73 -7.43
C ARG A 50 10.94 1.35 -6.48
N ALA A 51 11.20 0.44 -5.55
CA ALA A 51 10.21 0.02 -4.57
C ALA A 51 9.79 1.19 -3.68
N GLU A 52 10.74 1.89 -3.08
CA GLU A 52 10.48 3.06 -2.25
C GLU A 52 9.81 4.19 -3.04
N GLY A 53 10.16 4.37 -4.31
CA GLY A 53 9.51 5.35 -5.17
C GLY A 53 8.02 5.05 -5.41
N VAL A 54 7.65 3.79 -5.58
CA VAL A 54 6.24 3.37 -5.67
C VAL A 54 5.54 3.59 -4.33
N GLN A 55 6.12 3.06 -3.26
CA GLN A 55 5.55 3.12 -1.91
C GLN A 55 5.34 4.56 -1.44
N GLY A 56 6.31 5.44 -1.69
CA GLY A 56 6.22 6.86 -1.35
C GLY A 56 5.07 7.57 -2.05
N ARG A 57 4.88 7.34 -3.36
CA ARG A 57 3.76 7.96 -4.11
C ARG A 57 2.40 7.50 -3.59
N VAL A 58 2.25 6.20 -3.30
CA VAL A 58 1.00 5.64 -2.76
C VAL A 58 0.75 6.18 -1.35
N TYR A 59 1.77 6.20 -0.50
CA TYR A 59 1.70 6.75 0.85
C TYR A 59 1.27 8.22 0.86
N GLU A 60 1.86 9.05 -0.02
CA GLU A 60 1.48 10.47 -0.16
C GLU A 60 0.02 10.62 -0.61
N LYS A 61 -0.40 9.82 -1.60
CA LYS A 61 -1.78 9.82 -2.12
C LYS A 61 -2.78 9.42 -1.02
N GLN A 62 -2.51 8.35 -0.28
CA GLN A 62 -3.36 7.88 0.83
C GLN A 62 -3.48 8.93 1.92
N ASN A 63 -2.39 9.56 2.33
CA ASN A 63 -2.43 10.59 3.37
C ASN A 63 -3.20 11.84 2.92
N ARG A 64 -3.09 12.23 1.64
CA ARG A 64 -3.88 13.33 1.09
C ARG A 64 -5.37 12.98 1.11
N ILE A 65 -5.76 11.83 0.55
CA ILE A 65 -7.15 11.39 0.48
C ILE A 65 -7.73 11.22 1.90
N GLY A 66 -6.95 10.69 2.84
CA GLY A 66 -7.38 10.53 4.24
C GLY A 66 -7.72 11.87 4.90
N ARG A 67 -6.96 12.94 4.61
CA ARG A 67 -7.30 14.30 5.07
C ARG A 67 -8.56 14.83 4.41
N GLU A 68 -8.68 14.72 3.09
CA GLU A 68 -9.87 15.16 2.35
C GLU A 68 -11.13 14.43 2.82
N LEU A 69 -11.01 13.14 3.14
CA LEU A 69 -12.11 12.33 3.66
C LEU A 69 -12.50 12.72 5.09
N ALA A 70 -11.53 13.02 5.95
CA ALA A 70 -11.80 13.55 7.29
C ALA A 70 -12.52 14.90 7.24
N GLU A 71 -12.04 15.84 6.42
CA GLU A 71 -12.67 17.14 6.19
C GLU A 71 -14.11 16.99 5.65
N PHE A 72 -14.31 16.07 4.71
CA PHE A 72 -15.63 15.74 4.19
C PHE A 72 -16.58 15.24 5.28
N ILE A 73 -16.12 14.30 6.12
CA ILE A 73 -16.92 13.74 7.22
C ILE A 73 -17.34 14.83 8.21
N GLU A 74 -16.42 15.71 8.58
CA GLU A 74 -16.68 16.83 9.49
C GLU A 74 -17.71 17.81 8.91
N ALA A 75 -17.55 18.20 7.63
CA ALA A 75 -18.48 19.10 6.96
C ALA A 75 -19.90 18.52 6.86
N VAL A 76 -20.03 17.22 6.56
CA VAL A 76 -21.33 16.54 6.52
C VAL A 76 -21.97 16.49 7.92
N ALA A 77 -21.16 16.24 8.97
CA ALA A 77 -21.64 16.23 10.34
C ALA A 77 -22.15 17.60 10.79
N GLU A 78 -21.41 18.67 10.49
CA GLU A 78 -21.80 20.05 10.81
C GLU A 78 -23.10 20.45 10.10
N ALA A 79 -23.19 20.22 8.79
CA ALA A 79 -24.37 20.59 7.99
C ALA A 79 -25.64 19.83 8.44
N ARG A 80 -25.50 18.58 8.90
CA ARG A 80 -26.59 17.80 9.50
C ARG A 80 -27.02 18.37 10.85
N SER A 81 -26.08 18.81 11.69
CA SER A 81 -26.38 19.38 13.00
C SER A 81 -27.10 20.73 12.92
N GLY A 82 -26.84 21.51 11.86
CA GLY A 82 -27.52 22.78 11.61
C GLY A 82 -28.91 22.66 10.98
N GLU A 83 -29.43 21.44 10.77
CA GLU A 83 -30.71 21.15 10.09
C GLU A 83 -30.81 21.76 8.68
N THR A 84 -29.67 22.07 8.05
CA THR A 84 -29.61 22.76 6.75
C THR A 84 -29.72 21.84 5.53
N MET A 85 -29.75 20.52 5.75
CA MET A 85 -29.59 19.52 4.70
C MET A 85 -30.85 18.68 4.52
N ASP A 86 -31.34 18.59 3.28
CA ASP A 86 -32.43 17.71 2.93
C ASP A 86 -31.98 16.23 2.82
N GLU A 87 -32.94 15.32 2.94
CA GLU A 87 -32.68 13.87 2.97
C GLU A 87 -32.03 13.33 1.69
N VAL A 88 -32.36 13.90 0.52
CA VAL A 88 -31.79 13.47 -0.76
C VAL A 88 -30.31 13.82 -0.81
N THR A 89 -29.96 15.04 -0.41
CA THR A 89 -28.57 15.49 -0.31
C THR A 89 -27.79 14.67 0.71
N LEU A 90 -28.35 14.43 1.90
CA LEU A 90 -27.71 13.61 2.94
C LEU A 90 -27.42 12.19 2.45
N THR A 91 -28.42 11.54 1.83
CA THR A 91 -28.27 10.18 1.28
C THR A 91 -27.14 10.14 0.24
N ARG A 92 -27.07 11.14 -0.64
CA ARG A 92 -26.00 11.21 -1.65
C ARG A 92 -24.62 11.37 -1.03
N LEU A 93 -24.47 12.23 -0.02
CA LEU A 93 -23.20 12.43 0.68
C LEU A 93 -22.76 11.19 1.46
N GLN A 94 -23.68 10.49 2.10
CA GLN A 94 -23.39 9.21 2.76
C GLN A 94 -22.93 8.14 1.79
N GLN A 95 -23.51 8.09 0.58
CA GLN A 95 -23.06 7.17 -0.46
C GLN A 95 -21.63 7.51 -0.92
N ILE A 96 -21.33 8.80 -1.14
CA ILE A 96 -19.98 9.26 -1.48
C ILE A 96 -18.99 8.86 -0.38
N HIS A 97 -19.34 9.09 0.90
CA HIS A 97 -18.51 8.67 2.03
C HIS A 97 -18.21 7.17 1.97
N ARG A 98 -19.25 6.33 1.81
CA ARG A 98 -19.11 4.88 1.80
C ARG A 98 -18.16 4.41 0.71
N GLU A 99 -18.30 4.95 -0.50
CA GLU A 99 -17.45 4.59 -1.65
C GLU A 99 -16.02 5.09 -1.44
N ALA A 100 -15.85 6.36 -1.07
CA ALA A 100 -14.53 6.97 -0.85
C ALA A 100 -13.75 6.27 0.28
N GLN A 101 -14.41 5.99 1.41
CA GLN A 101 -13.81 5.26 2.53
C GLN A 101 -13.40 3.86 2.09
N PHE A 102 -14.24 3.13 1.35
CA PHE A 102 -13.89 1.80 0.88
C PHE A 102 -12.62 1.80 0.01
N TYR A 103 -12.56 2.68 -0.99
CA TYR A 103 -11.40 2.72 -1.89
C TYR A 103 -10.13 3.17 -1.17
N TRP A 104 -10.22 4.14 -0.26
CA TRP A 104 -9.09 4.57 0.55
C TRP A 104 -8.61 3.45 1.47
N ASP A 105 -9.54 2.82 2.21
CA ASP A 105 -9.23 1.82 3.23
C ASP A 105 -8.67 0.54 2.59
N PHE A 106 -9.17 0.14 1.43
CA PHE A 106 -8.69 -1.04 0.69
C PHE A 106 -7.18 -0.99 0.40
N ILE A 107 -6.65 0.19 0.08
CA ILE A 107 -5.21 0.38 -0.13
C ILE A 107 -4.50 0.63 1.21
N TRP A 108 -5.12 1.37 2.14
CA TRP A 108 -4.53 1.72 3.44
C TRP A 108 -4.23 0.53 4.35
N VAL A 109 -5.12 -0.48 4.38
CA VAL A 109 -4.94 -1.67 5.23
C VAL A 109 -3.96 -2.69 4.66
N GLU A 110 -3.53 -2.50 3.41
CA GLU A 110 -2.55 -3.35 2.73
C GLU A 110 -1.12 -2.85 3.02
N ASN A 111 -0.20 -3.77 3.29
CA ASN A 111 1.10 -3.43 3.91
C ASN A 111 2.20 -3.08 2.89
N SER A 112 1.99 -3.31 1.60
CA SER A 112 3.01 -3.07 0.57
C SER A 112 3.11 -1.61 0.14
N ASN A 113 2.19 -0.75 0.60
CA ASN A 113 1.98 0.61 0.07
C ASN A 113 1.88 0.58 -1.46
N GLY A 114 1.03 -0.33 -1.97
CA GLY A 114 0.76 -0.50 -3.39
C GLY A 114 1.87 -1.18 -4.20
N PHE A 115 3.00 -1.59 -3.61
CA PHE A 115 4.05 -2.27 -4.37
C PHE A 115 3.60 -3.62 -4.96
N HIS A 116 2.63 -4.30 -4.33
CA HIS A 116 2.05 -5.53 -4.87
C HIS A 116 1.22 -5.30 -6.15
N ASN A 117 0.64 -4.10 -6.34
CA ASN A 117 -0.12 -3.73 -7.52
C ASN A 117 -0.29 -2.20 -7.61
N TRP A 118 0.71 -1.50 -8.12
CA TRP A 118 0.74 -0.03 -8.08
C TRP A 118 -0.16 0.64 -9.11
N ASP A 119 -0.57 -0.07 -10.16
CA ASP A 119 -1.49 0.47 -11.16
C ASP A 119 -2.92 0.54 -10.60
N GLU A 120 -3.25 -0.32 -9.63
CA GLU A 120 -4.53 -0.30 -8.90
C GLU A 120 -4.52 0.72 -7.74
N ALA A 121 -3.36 0.96 -7.13
CA ALA A 121 -3.20 1.79 -5.92
C ALA A 121 -3.33 3.31 -6.15
#